data_AF-A0A6A5YIG2-F1
#
_entry.id   AF-A0A6A5YIG2-F1
#
_cell.length_a   1.000
_cell.length_b   1.000
_cell.length_c   1.000
_cell.angle_alpha   90.00
_cell.angle_beta   90.00
_cell.angle_gamma   90.00
#
_symmetry.space_group_name_H-M   'P 1'
#
loop_
_entity.id
_entity.type
_entity.pdbx_description
1 polymer ?
#
loop_
_entity_poly.entity_id
_entity_poly.type
_entity_poly.pdbx_seq_one_letter_code
_entity_poly.pdbx_strand_id
1 'polypeptide(L)'
;MSEKDEKLEAQLREAVNPSYEGGRRRIVFAAAGNAGGNAPMGWLASMSGVIAVHATDGLGAASNFNPTSLSGESFPTLGRDIQSNWKETGKRNPPKPIYLSGTSFATPIVAAIAADVLEWARWNLKMTNDQKKLLYSAGYMKKVFAKMMQPRFNIHYIQPWTLWERGWDNGCGQVKSVKDVLMEVIAS
;
A
#
# COMPACT_ATOMS: atom_id res chain seq x y z
N MET A 1 7.00 15.71 20.57
CA MET A 1 6.34 14.41 20.34
C MET A 1 5.88 13.90 21.69
N SER A 2 4.71 13.29 21.82
CA SER A 2 4.26 12.79 23.14
C SER A 2 4.97 11.47 23.49
N GLU A 3 5.06 11.12 24.77
CA GLU A 3 5.60 9.81 25.22
C GLU A 3 4.88 8.63 24.55
N LYS A 4 3.58 8.78 24.24
CA LYS A 4 2.78 7.78 23.52
C LYS A 4 3.25 7.62 22.07
N ASP A 5 3.57 8.73 21.41
CA ASP A 5 4.06 8.72 20.03
C ASP A 5 5.46 8.08 19.95
N GLU A 6 6.32 8.34 20.94
CA GLU A 6 7.65 7.72 21.03
C GLU A 6 7.56 6.21 21.24
N LYS A 7 6.68 5.74 22.13
CA LYS A 7 6.44 4.29 22.33
C LYS A 7 5.88 3.63 21.07
N LEU A 8 4.95 4.29 20.38
CA LEU A 8 4.38 3.80 19.13
C LEU A 8 5.44 3.74 18.02
N GLU A 9 6.28 4.77 17.90
CA GLU A 9 7.38 4.79 16.95
C GLU A 9 8.36 3.63 17.20
N ALA A 10 8.73 3.37 18.45
CA ALA A 10 9.61 2.26 18.80
C ALA A 10 9.01 0.90 18.40
N GLN A 11 7.71 0.68 18.69
CA GLN A 11 6.99 -0.54 18.29
C GLN A 11 6.92 -0.72 16.77
N LEU A 12 6.73 0.37 16.03
CA LEU A 12 6.70 0.35 14.57
C LEU A 12 8.08 0.05 13.98
N ARG A 13 9.14 0.65 14.52
CA ARG A 13 10.52 0.36 14.11
C ARG A 13 10.85 -1.12 14.31
N GLU A 14 10.48 -1.69 15.46
CA GLU A 14 10.65 -3.12 15.73
C GLU A 14 9.80 -4.00 14.81
N ALA A 15 8.58 -3.59 14.45
CA ALA A 15 7.75 -4.33 13.50
C ALA A 15 8.34 -4.34 12.08
N VAL A 16 8.87 -3.22 11.61
CA VAL A 16 9.45 -3.07 10.27
C VAL A 16 10.82 -3.75 10.17
N ASN A 17 11.63 -3.62 11.22
CA ASN A 17 13.00 -4.15 11.27
C ASN A 17 13.26 -4.74 12.66
N PRO A 18 12.83 -5.98 12.91
CA PRO A 18 12.99 -6.59 14.23
C PRO A 18 14.46 -6.78 14.56
N SER A 19 14.82 -6.48 15.80
CA SER A 19 16.21 -6.44 16.29
C SER A 19 16.75 -7.78 16.75
N TYR A 20 15.89 -8.78 16.92
CA TYR A 20 16.22 -10.12 17.43
C TYR A 20 16.15 -11.21 16.36
N GLU A 21 16.94 -12.28 16.54
CA GLU A 21 16.94 -13.43 15.65
C GLU A 21 15.58 -14.14 15.64
N GLY A 22 15.12 -14.52 14.45
CA GLY A 22 13.80 -15.13 14.26
C GLY A 22 12.63 -14.15 14.29
N GLY A 23 12.87 -12.85 14.50
CA GLY A 23 11.87 -11.81 14.38
C GLY A 23 11.21 -11.78 13.00
N ARG A 24 9.88 -11.60 12.98
CA ARG A 24 9.09 -11.53 11.73
C ARG A 24 8.90 -10.09 11.32
N ARG A 25 9.50 -9.69 10.20
CA ARG A 25 9.25 -8.39 9.55
C ARG A 25 7.76 -8.25 9.21
N ARG A 26 7.24 -7.05 9.40
CA ARG A 26 5.87 -6.67 9.02
C ARG A 26 5.94 -5.54 8.02
N ILE A 27 5.06 -5.60 7.01
CA ILE A 27 4.84 -4.48 6.11
C ILE A 27 3.79 -3.58 6.76
N VAL A 28 4.13 -2.32 6.97
CA VAL A 28 3.25 -1.34 7.58
C VAL A 28 2.76 -0.37 6.51
N PHE A 29 1.45 -0.17 6.47
CA PHE A 29 0.78 0.78 5.59
C PHE A 29 0.13 1.87 6.43
N ALA A 30 0.26 3.11 6.00
CA ALA A 30 -0.36 4.24 6.68
C ALA A 30 -1.04 5.16 5.66
N ALA A 31 -2.22 5.66 6.05
CA ALA A 31 -2.93 6.67 5.29
C ALA A 31 -2.08 7.95 5.22
N ALA A 32 -1.84 8.46 4.01
CA ALA A 32 -0.99 9.63 3.83
C ALA A 32 -1.59 10.89 4.47
N GLY A 33 -2.92 11.01 4.50
CA GLY A 33 -3.62 12.19 5.01
C GLY A 33 -4.67 12.69 4.02
N ASN A 34 -5.52 13.61 4.47
CA ASN A 34 -6.67 14.11 3.68
C ASN A 34 -6.73 15.65 3.64
N ALA A 35 -5.62 16.35 3.92
CA ALA A 35 -5.59 17.81 4.03
C ALA A 35 -5.21 18.54 2.73
N GLY A 36 -5.02 17.81 1.63
CA GLY A 36 -4.43 18.36 0.42
C GLY A 36 -3.06 18.98 0.71
N GLY A 37 -2.74 20.08 0.05
CA GLY A 37 -1.52 20.86 0.31
C GLY A 37 -1.52 21.66 1.62
N ASN A 38 -2.57 21.60 2.44
CA ASN A 38 -2.69 22.43 3.64
C ASN A 38 -2.06 21.81 4.90
N ALA A 39 -1.65 20.54 4.85
CA ALA A 39 -0.91 19.91 5.93
C ALA A 39 0.16 18.96 5.35
N PRO A 40 1.24 18.72 6.09
CA PRO A 40 2.19 17.68 5.71
C PRO A 40 1.50 16.31 5.72
N MET A 41 2.17 15.34 5.10
CA MET A 41 1.81 13.94 5.23
C MET A 41 1.75 13.53 6.71
N GLY A 42 0.83 12.64 7.04
CA GLY A 42 0.67 12.09 8.38
C GLY A 42 2.00 11.52 8.88
N TRP A 43 2.30 11.76 10.16
CA TRP A 43 3.61 11.43 10.74
C TRP A 43 3.96 9.94 10.56
N LEU A 44 3.00 9.03 10.79
CA LEU A 44 3.17 7.59 10.57
C LEU A 44 3.51 7.26 9.12
N ALA A 45 2.80 7.87 8.16
CA ALA A 45 3.06 7.67 6.73
C ALA A 45 4.41 8.26 6.30
N SER A 46 4.95 9.21 7.06
CA SER A 46 6.25 9.83 6.81
C SER A 46 7.43 9.04 7.41
N MET A 47 7.16 7.98 8.18
CA MET A 47 8.20 7.16 8.81
C MET A 47 8.93 6.26 7.80
N SER A 48 10.25 6.13 7.97
CA SER A 48 11.05 5.20 7.18
C SER A 48 10.57 3.75 7.35
N GLY A 49 10.45 3.04 6.22
CA GLY A 49 9.97 1.67 6.18
C GLY A 49 8.44 1.50 6.32
N VAL A 50 7.68 2.59 6.42
CA VAL A 50 6.23 2.61 6.24
C VAL A 50 5.88 2.94 4.78
N ILE A 51 4.84 2.30 4.26
CA ILE A 51 4.31 2.58 2.92
C ILE A 51 3.17 3.61 3.06
N ALA A 52 3.41 4.84 2.59
CA ALA A 52 2.42 5.90 2.55
C ALA A 52 1.39 5.67 1.43
N VAL A 53 0.12 5.54 1.80
CA VAL A 53 -0.97 5.25 0.87
C VAL A 53 -1.78 6.50 0.57
N HIS A 54 -1.84 6.84 -0.71
CA HIS A 54 -2.63 7.95 -1.25
C HIS A 54 -3.92 7.39 -1.86
N ALA A 55 -4.88 8.25 -2.19
CA ALA A 55 -6.15 7.84 -2.77
C ALA A 55 -6.29 8.26 -4.24
N THR A 56 -6.99 7.43 -5.01
CA THR A 56 -7.53 7.75 -6.32
C THR A 56 -9.05 7.64 -6.32
N ASP A 57 -9.67 8.15 -7.37
CA ASP A 57 -11.04 7.81 -7.73
C ASP A 57 -11.15 6.48 -8.50
N GLY A 58 -12.39 6.10 -8.85
CA GLY A 58 -12.67 4.88 -9.62
C GLY A 58 -12.07 4.84 -11.03
N LEU A 59 -11.50 5.95 -11.51
CA LEU A 59 -10.86 6.08 -12.82
C LEU A 59 -9.33 6.22 -12.69
N GLY A 60 -8.78 6.03 -11.49
CA GLY A 60 -7.35 6.12 -11.20
C GLY A 60 -6.80 7.55 -11.17
N ALA A 61 -7.65 8.59 -11.13
CA ALA A 61 -7.18 9.96 -10.99
C ALA A 61 -6.89 10.30 -9.52
N ALA A 62 -5.87 11.13 -9.27
CA ALA A 62 -5.47 11.52 -7.92
C ALA A 62 -6.60 12.27 -7.19
N SER A 63 -6.88 11.87 -5.96
CA SER A 63 -7.77 12.63 -5.08
C SER A 63 -7.12 13.97 -4.67
N ASN A 64 -7.89 15.06 -4.74
CA ASN A 64 -7.43 16.41 -4.38
C ASN A 64 -7.06 16.58 -2.90
N PHE A 65 -7.56 15.70 -2.03
CA PHE A 65 -7.26 15.70 -0.60
C PHE A 65 -5.93 15.01 -0.26
N ASN A 66 -5.26 14.39 -1.21
CA ASN A 66 -3.95 13.80 -1.00
C ASN A 66 -2.92 14.89 -0.61
N PRO A 67 -2.10 14.67 0.43
CA PRO A 67 -0.96 15.53 0.68
C PRO A 67 0.10 15.36 -0.41
N THR A 68 1.03 16.32 -0.48
CA THR A 68 2.21 16.20 -1.33
C THR A 68 3.11 15.07 -0.84
N SER A 69 3.54 14.19 -1.76
CA SER A 69 4.51 13.13 -1.41
C SER A 69 5.88 13.72 -1.11
N LEU A 70 6.49 13.30 0.00
CA LEU A 70 7.81 13.79 0.46
C LEU A 70 8.97 13.26 -0.40
N SER A 71 8.86 12.04 -0.91
CA SER A 71 9.94 11.36 -1.68
C SER A 71 9.60 11.17 -3.15
N GLY A 72 8.48 11.73 -3.62
CA GLY A 72 7.91 11.44 -4.94
C GLY A 72 7.32 10.03 -5.07
N GLU A 73 7.62 9.12 -4.13
CA GLU A 73 6.98 7.81 -4.07
C GLU A 73 5.58 7.94 -3.49
N SER A 74 4.58 7.47 -4.23
CA SER A 74 3.22 7.33 -3.73
C SER A 74 2.64 6.02 -4.27
N PHE A 75 1.83 5.36 -3.46
CA PHE A 75 1.18 4.10 -3.81
C PHE A 75 -0.34 4.27 -3.81
N PRO A 76 -0.90 5.15 -4.66
CA PRO A 76 -2.31 5.43 -4.62
C PRO A 76 -3.14 4.28 -5.19
N THR A 77 -4.28 4.00 -4.58
CA THR A 77 -5.32 3.11 -5.10
C THR A 77 -6.70 3.70 -4.81
N LEU A 78 -7.78 3.01 -5.16
CA LEU A 78 -9.15 3.47 -4.95
C LEU A 78 -9.35 3.88 -3.48
N GLY A 79 -9.77 5.12 -3.25
CA GLY A 79 -10.06 5.65 -1.91
C GLY A 79 -11.07 6.78 -1.91
N ARG A 80 -11.70 7.04 -3.05
CA ARG A 80 -12.77 8.03 -3.22
C ARG A 80 -14.08 7.30 -3.54
N ASP A 81 -15.17 7.86 -3.04
CA ASP A 81 -16.53 7.38 -3.31
C ASP A 81 -16.71 5.89 -2.98
N ILE A 82 -16.21 5.49 -1.81
CA ILE A 82 -16.31 4.13 -1.29
C ILE A 82 -17.68 3.96 -0.64
N GLN A 83 -18.51 3.09 -1.22
CA GLN A 83 -19.79 2.73 -0.64
C GLN A 83 -19.56 2.06 0.72
N SER A 84 -20.13 2.66 1.76
CA SER A 84 -20.00 2.25 3.15
C SER A 84 -21.37 2.19 3.80
N ASN A 85 -21.59 1.19 4.64
CA ASN A 85 -22.80 1.11 5.46
C ASN A 85 -22.55 1.84 6.77
N TRP A 86 -23.14 3.03 6.91
CA TRP A 86 -22.97 3.83 8.12
C TRP A 86 -24.20 3.73 9.00
N LYS A 87 -23.97 3.37 10.26
CA LYS A 87 -24.97 3.44 11.32
C LYS A 87 -24.65 4.65 12.18
N GLU A 88 -25.52 5.64 12.13
CA GLU A 88 -25.37 6.82 12.97
C GLU A 88 -25.55 6.42 14.44
N THR A 89 -24.54 6.72 15.27
CA THR A 89 -24.54 6.37 16.69
C THR A 89 -25.78 6.93 17.39
N GLY A 90 -26.45 6.09 18.19
CA GLY A 90 -27.66 6.49 18.93
C GLY A 90 -28.96 6.45 18.13
N LYS A 91 -28.94 6.20 16.81
CA LYS A 91 -30.15 6.01 16.01
C LYS A 91 -30.49 4.53 15.83
N ARG A 92 -31.78 4.19 15.96
CA ARG A 92 -32.32 2.83 15.74
C ARG A 92 -32.56 2.48 14.27
N ASN A 93 -32.39 3.46 13.37
CA ASN A 93 -32.60 3.24 11.94
C ASN A 93 -31.59 2.23 11.37
N PRO A 94 -31.98 1.45 10.34
CA PRO A 94 -31.05 0.57 9.65
C PRO A 94 -29.88 1.37 9.06
N PRO A 95 -28.69 0.75 8.91
CA PRO A 95 -27.56 1.39 8.23
C PRO A 95 -27.99 1.88 6.85
N LYS A 96 -27.57 3.09 6.47
CA LYS A 96 -27.81 3.63 5.13
C LYS A 96 -26.51 3.57 4.32
N PRO A 97 -26.59 3.29 3.01
CA PRO A 97 -25.43 3.40 2.14
C PRO A 97 -25.03 4.88 2.05
N ILE A 98 -23.77 5.15 2.32
CA ILE A 98 -23.13 6.45 2.10
C ILE A 98 -21.84 6.25 1.32
N TYR A 99 -21.37 7.30 0.66
CA TYR A 99 -20.09 7.29 -0.04
C TYR A 99 -19.08 8.08 0.77
N LEU A 100 -17.99 7.41 1.16
CA LEU A 100 -16.91 8.00 1.96
C LEU A 100 -15.64 8.07 1.13
N SER A 101 -14.83 9.08 1.40
CA SER A 101 -13.56 9.30 0.71
C SER A 101 -12.46 9.58 1.72
N GLY A 102 -11.27 9.05 1.45
CA GLY A 102 -10.09 9.29 2.26
C GLY A 102 -8.98 8.28 1.98
N THR A 103 -7.74 8.70 2.25
CA THR A 103 -6.58 7.80 2.21
C THR A 103 -6.72 6.62 3.16
N SER A 104 -7.48 6.76 4.24
CA SER A 104 -7.86 5.68 5.15
C SER A 104 -8.64 4.54 4.49
N PHE A 105 -9.34 4.78 3.39
CA PHE A 105 -10.01 3.72 2.62
C PHE A 105 -9.09 3.08 1.58
N ALA A 106 -8.16 3.85 1.01
CA ALA A 106 -7.15 3.31 0.12
C ALA A 106 -6.15 2.40 0.85
N THR A 107 -5.78 2.73 2.09
CA THR A 107 -4.83 1.94 2.90
C THR A 107 -5.16 0.45 3.01
N PRO A 108 -6.36 0.03 3.45
CA PRO A 108 -6.70 -1.39 3.53
C PRO A 108 -6.76 -2.07 2.17
N ILE A 109 -7.07 -1.34 1.09
CA ILE A 109 -7.06 -1.90 -0.28
C ILE A 109 -5.63 -2.23 -0.70
N VAL A 110 -4.67 -1.32 -0.50
CA VAL A 110 -3.24 -1.61 -0.79
C VAL A 110 -2.71 -2.75 0.08
N ALA A 111 -3.10 -2.79 1.35
CA ALA A 111 -2.72 -3.87 2.25
C ALA A 111 -3.26 -5.24 1.79
N ALA A 112 -4.50 -5.29 1.28
CA ALA A 112 -5.09 -6.51 0.72
C ALA A 112 -4.34 -6.95 -0.56
N ILE A 113 -4.01 -6.02 -1.45
CA ILE A 113 -3.21 -6.32 -2.65
C ILE A 113 -1.85 -6.93 -2.27
N ALA A 114 -1.17 -6.37 -1.25
CA ALA A 114 0.06 -6.96 -0.75
C ALA A 114 -0.15 -8.36 -0.15
N ALA A 115 -1.23 -8.57 0.60
CA ALA A 115 -1.56 -9.88 1.17
C ALA A 115 -1.78 -10.93 0.07
N ASP A 116 -2.48 -10.58 -1.01
CA ASP A 116 -2.70 -11.47 -2.16
C ASP A 116 -1.38 -11.86 -2.83
N VAL A 117 -0.46 -10.90 -3.03
CA VAL A 117 0.89 -11.18 -3.54
C VAL A 117 1.63 -12.14 -2.64
N LEU A 118 1.65 -11.89 -1.32
CA LEU A 118 2.39 -12.69 -0.35
C LEU A 118 1.82 -14.11 -0.25
N GLU A 119 0.50 -14.24 -0.25
CA GLU A 119 -0.16 -15.54 -0.19
C GLU A 119 0.08 -16.34 -1.48
N TRP A 120 -0.05 -15.69 -2.65
CA TRP A 120 0.28 -16.33 -3.91
C TRP A 120 1.74 -16.80 -3.94
N ALA A 121 2.68 -15.95 -3.51
CA ALA A 121 4.10 -16.28 -3.46
C ALA A 121 4.38 -17.45 -2.51
N ARG A 122 3.69 -17.50 -1.36
CA ARG A 122 3.81 -18.58 -0.38
C ARG A 122 3.47 -19.95 -0.96
N TRP A 123 2.47 -20.04 -1.82
CA TRP A 123 2.04 -21.29 -2.44
C TRP A 123 2.81 -21.65 -3.72
N ASN A 124 3.21 -20.65 -4.51
CA ASN A 124 3.71 -20.88 -5.86
C ASN A 124 5.23 -20.76 -5.99
N LEU A 125 5.92 -20.18 -5.01
CA LEU A 125 7.37 -19.98 -5.05
C LEU A 125 8.10 -20.82 -4.00
N LYS A 126 9.16 -21.52 -4.44
CA LYS A 126 10.14 -22.13 -3.54
C LYS A 126 11.16 -21.07 -3.12
N MET A 127 10.84 -20.31 -2.08
CA MET A 127 11.71 -19.25 -1.55
C MET A 127 12.52 -19.71 -0.34
N THR A 128 13.79 -19.31 -0.27
CA THR A 128 14.60 -19.41 0.95
C THR A 128 14.05 -18.48 2.05
N ASN A 129 14.49 -18.68 3.29
CA ASN A 129 14.08 -17.79 4.38
C ASN A 129 14.51 -16.34 4.15
N ASP A 130 15.66 -16.10 3.51
CA ASP A 130 16.12 -14.75 3.22
C ASP A 130 15.31 -14.10 2.10
N GLN A 131 14.96 -14.85 1.05
CA GLN A 131 14.05 -14.36 0.01
C GLN A 131 12.67 -14.00 0.57
N LYS A 132 12.15 -14.80 1.51
CA LYS A 132 10.93 -14.47 2.25
C LYS A 132 11.11 -13.18 3.05
N LYS A 133 12.21 -13.02 3.81
CA LYS A 133 12.46 -11.78 4.55
C LYS A 133 12.49 -10.55 3.65
N LEU A 134 13.07 -10.66 2.45
CA LEU A 134 13.09 -9.58 1.46
C LEU A 134 11.67 -9.24 1.01
N LEU A 135 10.91 -10.21 0.50
CA LEU A 135 9.55 -9.99 -0.01
C LEU A 135 8.59 -9.43 1.07
N TYR A 136 8.79 -9.81 2.34
CA TYR A 136 8.01 -9.32 3.49
C TYR A 136 8.51 -7.96 4.03
N SER A 137 9.43 -7.28 3.33
CA SER A 137 9.87 -5.93 3.68
C SER A 137 9.13 -4.87 2.88
N ALA A 138 8.95 -3.69 3.48
CA ALA A 138 8.32 -2.56 2.80
C ALA A 138 9.08 -2.18 1.52
N GLY A 139 10.41 -2.19 1.54
CA GLY A 139 11.24 -1.82 0.37
C GLY A 139 10.98 -2.71 -0.85
N TYR A 140 10.94 -4.03 -0.68
CA TYR A 140 10.66 -4.93 -1.80
C TYR A 140 9.18 -4.92 -2.18
N MET A 141 8.26 -4.74 -1.22
CA MET A 141 6.84 -4.60 -1.56
C MET A 141 6.58 -3.34 -2.40
N LYS A 142 7.28 -2.23 -2.15
CA LYS A 142 7.25 -1.05 -3.03
C LYS A 142 7.72 -1.39 -4.45
N LYS A 143 8.79 -2.18 -4.60
CA LYS A 143 9.26 -2.67 -5.90
C LYS A 143 8.19 -3.53 -6.60
N VAL A 144 7.46 -4.37 -5.87
CA VAL A 144 6.32 -5.14 -6.42
C VAL A 144 5.23 -4.19 -6.89
N PHE A 145 4.80 -3.23 -6.08
CA PHE A 145 3.78 -2.27 -6.50
C PHE A 145 4.18 -1.46 -7.72
N ALA A 146 5.47 -1.10 -7.85
CA ALA A 146 5.97 -0.42 -9.05
C ALA A 146 5.74 -1.25 -10.33
N LYS A 147 5.69 -2.59 -10.25
CA LYS A 147 5.35 -3.48 -11.38
C LYS A 147 3.84 -3.51 -11.68
N MET A 148 3.00 -3.05 -10.73
CA MET A 148 1.55 -2.94 -10.88
C MET A 148 1.07 -1.52 -11.24
N MET A 149 1.98 -0.55 -11.19
CA MET A 149 1.62 0.85 -11.31
C MET A 149 1.45 1.26 -12.78
N GLN A 150 0.44 2.08 -13.04
CA GLN A 150 0.17 2.64 -14.36
C GLN A 150 0.06 4.15 -14.31
N PRO A 151 0.63 4.87 -15.30
CA PRO A 151 0.54 6.32 -15.36
C PRO A 151 -0.89 6.76 -15.65
N ARG A 152 -1.36 7.75 -14.88
CA ARG A 152 -2.64 8.43 -15.09
C ARG A 152 -2.46 9.91 -14.72
N PHE A 153 -2.42 10.76 -15.74
CA PHE A 153 -2.08 12.18 -15.59
C PHE A 153 -0.74 12.38 -14.85
N ASN A 154 -0.77 12.94 -13.65
CA ASN A 154 0.39 13.29 -12.84
C ASN A 154 0.70 12.27 -11.74
N ILE A 155 0.02 11.12 -11.71
CA ILE A 155 0.26 10.05 -10.74
C ILE A 155 0.45 8.70 -11.41
N HIS A 156 1.03 7.78 -10.66
CA HIS A 156 1.08 6.37 -10.99
C HIS A 156 0.25 5.63 -9.95
N TYR A 157 -0.83 4.97 -10.35
CA TYR A 157 -1.74 4.30 -9.42
C TYR A 157 -1.61 2.78 -9.53
N ILE A 158 -1.87 2.09 -8.43
CA ILE A 158 -1.78 0.63 -8.36
C ILE A 158 -2.97 0.04 -9.12
N GLN A 159 -2.66 -0.69 -10.18
CA GLN A 159 -3.60 -1.43 -11.01
C GLN A 159 -3.29 -2.93 -10.87
N PRO A 160 -3.79 -3.63 -9.84
CA PRO A 160 -3.29 -4.97 -9.49
C PRO A 160 -3.43 -5.99 -10.63
N TRP A 161 -4.46 -5.86 -11.46
CA TRP A 161 -4.68 -6.73 -12.62
C TRP A 161 -3.59 -6.63 -13.70
N THR A 162 -2.74 -5.61 -13.69
CA THR A 162 -1.56 -5.56 -14.57
C THR A 162 -0.52 -6.63 -14.23
N LEU A 163 -0.44 -7.05 -12.97
CA LEU A 163 0.37 -8.22 -12.61
C LEU A 163 -0.34 -9.52 -12.95
N TRP A 164 -1.64 -9.63 -12.64
CA TRP A 164 -2.37 -10.90 -12.65
C TRP A 164 -2.92 -11.34 -14.00
N GLU A 165 -3.53 -10.43 -14.76
CA GLU A 165 -4.29 -10.78 -15.99
C GLU A 165 -3.43 -10.67 -17.25
N ARG A 166 -2.61 -9.63 -17.32
CA ARG A 166 -1.83 -9.34 -18.53
C ARG A 166 -0.44 -9.97 -18.50
N GLY A 167 -0.01 -10.45 -17.32
CA GLY A 167 1.39 -10.46 -16.92
C GLY A 167 2.04 -9.07 -17.05
N TRP A 168 3.19 -8.87 -16.43
CA TRP A 168 3.80 -7.53 -16.47
C TRP A 168 4.32 -7.23 -17.88
N ASP A 169 3.70 -6.24 -18.56
CA ASP A 169 4.16 -5.64 -19.82
C ASP A 169 4.76 -4.26 -19.51
N ASN A 170 6.05 -4.10 -19.79
CA ASN A 170 6.78 -2.85 -19.65
C ASN A 170 6.59 -1.90 -20.86
N GLY A 171 5.62 -2.19 -21.74
CA GLY A 171 5.40 -1.47 -22.99
C GLY A 171 6.22 -2.01 -24.17
N CYS A 172 6.92 -3.14 -24.02
CA CYS A 172 7.64 -3.81 -25.12
C CYS A 172 6.93 -5.05 -25.68
N GLY A 173 5.76 -5.42 -25.15
CA GLY A 173 4.99 -6.57 -25.63
C GLY A 173 5.46 -7.93 -25.09
N GLN A 174 6.40 -7.95 -24.13
CA GLN A 174 6.77 -9.18 -23.41
C GLN A 174 5.95 -9.32 -22.14
N VAL A 175 5.12 -10.36 -22.10
CA VAL A 175 4.34 -10.73 -20.92
C VAL A 175 5.19 -11.61 -20.01
N LYS A 176 5.54 -11.11 -18.82
CA LYS A 176 6.19 -11.93 -17.78
C LYS A 176 5.15 -12.58 -16.88
N SER A 177 5.39 -13.84 -16.51
CA SER A 177 4.57 -14.51 -15.50
C SER A 177 4.74 -13.82 -14.14
N VAL A 178 3.72 -13.92 -13.27
CA VAL A 178 3.80 -13.42 -11.89
C VAL A 178 5.04 -13.96 -11.17
N LYS A 179 5.37 -15.25 -11.41
CA LYS A 179 6.56 -15.89 -10.86
C LYS A 179 7.82 -15.15 -11.24
N ASP A 180 8.02 -14.87 -12.53
CA ASP A 180 9.23 -14.25 -13.03
C ASP A 180 9.37 -12.81 -12.52
N VAL A 181 8.26 -12.07 -12.46
CA VAL A 181 8.24 -10.71 -11.90
C VAL A 181 8.67 -10.70 -10.43
N LEU A 182 8.11 -11.60 -9.61
CA LEU A 182 8.45 -11.66 -8.19
C LEU A 182 9.89 -12.13 -7.96
N MET A 183 10.38 -13.08 -8.75
CA MET A 183 11.78 -13.53 -8.67
C MET A 183 12.76 -12.43 -9.11
N GLU A 184 12.43 -11.64 -10.13
CA GLU A 184 13.22 -10.46 -10.54
C GLU A 184 13.28 -9.42 -9.42
N VAL A 185 12.14 -9.13 -8.77
CA VAL A 185 12.11 -8.20 -7.64
C VAL A 185 13.00 -8.69 -6.50
N ILE A 186 12.93 -9.98 -6.15
CA ILE A 186 13.74 -10.58 -5.09
C ILE A 186 15.25 -10.57 -5.42
N ALA A 187 15.61 -10.59 -6.71
CA ALA A 187 17.01 -10.57 -7.17
C ALA A 187 17.61 -9.15 -7.33
N SER A 188 16.80 -8.10 -7.18
CA SER A 188 17.19 -6.68 -7.36
C SER A 188 17.58 -5.98 -6.07
#